data_AF-A0A8S0Q0Y7-F1
#
_entry.id   AF-A0A8S0Q0Y7-F1
#
_cell.length_a   1.000
_cell.length_b   1.000
_cell.length_c   1.000
_cell.angle_alpha   90.00
_cell.angle_beta   90.00
_cell.angle_gamma   90.00
#
_symmetry.space_group_name_H-M   'P 1'
#
loop_
_entity.id
_entity.type
_entity.pdbx_description
1 polymer ?
#
loop_
_entity_poly.entity_id
_entity_poly.type
_entity_poly.pdbx_seq_one_letter_code
_entity_poly.pdbx_strand_id
1 'polypeptide(L)' 'ADHLIELKFGMGTLDDINHLKNKRIRSIEDLLQDQFGLTLVHLENVVRGTICGAIQHKLIPTP' A
#
# COMPACT_ATOMS: atom_id res chain seq x y z
N ALA A 1 20.44 -5.81 18.20
CA ALA A 1 19.45 -6.82 17.77
C ALA A 1 18.85 -7.54 18.99
N ASP A 2 18.90 -6.89 20.16
CA ASP A 2 18.93 -7.61 21.43
C ASP A 2 17.65 -7.43 22.23
N HIS A 3 16.78 -6.49 21.84
CA HIS A 3 15.49 -6.24 22.48
C HIS A 3 14.58 -7.48 22.52
N LEU A 4 14.53 -8.25 21.43
CA LEU A 4 13.79 -9.52 21.38
C LEU A 4 14.42 -10.62 22.25
N ILE A 5 15.74 -10.57 22.43
CA ILE A 5 16.50 -11.53 23.24
C ILE A 5 16.33 -11.19 24.71
N GLU A 6 16.51 -9.94 25.09
CA GLU A 6 16.29 -9.39 26.44
C GLU A 6 14.87 -9.69 26.93
N LEU A 7 13.84 -9.42 26.11
CA LEU A 7 12.45 -9.72 26.46
C LEU A 7 12.21 -11.22 26.69
N LYS A 8 12.88 -12.11 25.93
CA LYS A 8 12.80 -13.56 26.13
C LYS A 8 13.41 -14.02 27.45
N PHE A 9 14.41 -13.31 27.96
CA PHE A 9 15.05 -13.56 29.25
C PHE A 9 14.39 -12.78 30.40
N GLY A 10 13.25 -12.13 30.16
CA GLY A 10 12.53 -11.34 31.17
C GLY A 10 13.22 -10.02 31.52
N MET A 11 14.19 -9.59 30.71
CA MET A 11 14.86 -8.29 30.83
C MET A 11 14.13 -7.29 29.92
N GLY A 12 13.60 -6.21 30.50
CA GLY A 12 12.85 -5.18 29.78
C GLY A 12 11.33 -5.31 29.94
N THR A 13 10.60 -4.30 29.45
CA THR A 13 9.14 -4.18 29.60
C THR A 13 8.45 -4.44 28.26
N LEU A 14 7.38 -5.24 28.27
CA LEU A 14 6.53 -5.41 27.10
C LEU A 14 5.86 -4.09 26.72
N ASP A 15 5.83 -3.78 25.44
CA ASP A 15 5.19 -2.57 24.94
C ASP A 15 3.66 -2.66 25.10
N ASP A 16 3.07 -1.63 25.69
CA ASP A 16 1.61 -1.54 25.82
C ASP A 16 1.00 -1.01 24.52
N ILE A 17 0.25 -1.88 23.84
CA ILE A 17 -0.45 -1.58 22.59
C ILE A 17 -1.45 -0.43 22.75
N ASN A 18 -1.94 -0.17 23.96
CA ASN A 18 -2.89 0.89 24.25
C ASN A 18 -2.24 2.23 24.59
N HIS A 19 -0.92 2.26 24.77
CA HIS A 19 -0.21 3.48 25.08
C HIS A 19 -0.40 4.50 23.95
N LEU A 20 -0.83 5.72 24.30
CA LEU A 20 -1.20 6.74 23.31
C LEU A 20 -0.03 7.14 22.40
N LYS A 21 1.22 7.00 22.85
CA LYS A 21 2.40 7.23 21.98
C LYS A 21 2.51 6.22 20.83
N ASN A 22 1.86 5.07 20.97
CA ASN A 22 1.76 4.01 19.96
C ASN A 22 0.49 4.15 19.10
N LYS A 23 -0.36 5.15 19.37
CA LYS A 23 -1.52 5.50 18.54
C LYS A 23 -1.16 6.63 17.59
N ARG A 24 -1.32 6.41 16.28
CA ARG A 24 -1.21 7.45 15.25
C ARG A 24 -2.61 7.81 14.76
N ILE A 25 -2.89 9.10 14.62
CA ILE A 25 -4.14 9.60 14.04
C ILE A 25 -3.90 9.88 12.57
N ARG A 26 -4.83 9.46 11.71
CA ARG A 26 -4.83 9.75 10.28
C ARG A 26 -6.02 10.64 9.95
N SER A 27 -5.79 11.73 9.22
CA SER A 27 -6.86 12.60 8.73
C SER A 27 -7.65 11.94 7.60
N ILE A 28 -8.85 12.45 7.35
CA ILE A 28 -9.64 12.07 6.16
C ILE A 28 -8.86 12.41 4.88
N GLU A 29 -8.11 13.52 4.88
CA GLU A 29 -7.30 13.94 3.73
C GLU A 29 -6.20 12.92 3.41
N ASP A 30 -5.50 12.41 4.42
CA ASP A 30 -4.45 11.40 4.24
C ASP A 30 -5.03 10.11 3.64
N LEU A 31 -6.22 9.69 4.10
CA LEU A 31 -6.89 8.50 3.56
C LEU A 31 -7.35 8.70 2.12
N LEU A 32 -7.87 9.89 1.81
CA LEU A 32 -8.25 10.26 0.45
C LEU A 32 -7.04 10.31 -0.48
N GLN A 33 -5.91 10.84 -0.01
CA GLN A 33 -4.67 10.89 -0.78
C GLN A 33 -4.15 9.49 -1.11
N ASP A 34 -4.13 8.59 -0.12
CA ASP A 34 -3.77 7.18 -0.31
C ASP A 34 -4.69 6.49 -1.34
N GLN A 35 -6.00 6.69 -1.21
CA GLN A 35 -7.00 6.09 -2.11
C GLN A 35 -6.91 6.66 -3.53
N PHE A 36 -6.72 7.97 -3.65
CA PHE A 36 -6.63 8.65 -4.94
C PHE A 36 -5.36 8.21 -5.68
N GLY A 37 -4.22 8.13 -4.98
CA GLY A 37 -2.97 7.60 -5.52
C GLY A 37 -3.13 6.17 -6.05
N LEU A 38 -3.69 5.26 -5.25
CA LEU A 38 -3.95 3.88 -5.68
C LEU A 38 -4.89 3.82 -6.91
N THR A 39 -5.95 4.63 -6.90
CA THR A 39 -6.93 4.65 -7.98
C THR A 39 -6.31 5.13 -9.29
N LEU A 40 -5.41 6.12 -9.24
CA LEU A 40 -4.70 6.59 -10.44
C LEU A 40 -3.76 5.52 -11.01
N VAL A 41 -3.06 4.76 -10.18
CA VAL A 41 -2.21 3.65 -10.64
C VAL A 41 -3.05 2.58 -11.34
N HIS A 42 -4.22 2.24 -10.79
CA HIS A 42 -5.14 1.31 -11.45
C HIS A 42 -5.64 1.86 -12.79
N LEU A 43 -6.02 3.14 -12.85
CA LEU A 43 -6.48 3.78 -14.08
C LEU A 43 -5.37 3.74 -15.15
N GLU A 44 -4.14 4.06 -14.78
CA GLU A 44 -2.99 4.01 -15.68
C GLU A 44 -2.79 2.60 -16.27
N ASN A 45 -2.88 1.57 -15.42
CA ASN A 45 -2.74 0.18 -15.84
C ASN A 45 -3.85 -0.24 -16.81
N VAL A 46 -5.10 0.14 -16.53
CA VAL A 46 -6.26 -0.14 -17.40
C VAL A 46 -6.12 0.58 -18.74
N VAL A 47 -5.76 1.87 -18.74
CA VAL A 47 -5.57 2.67 -19.95
C VAL A 47 -4.45 2.08 -20.79
N ARG A 48 -3.31 1.73 -20.18
CA ARG A 48 -2.20 1.09 -20.89
C ARG A 48 -2.59 -0.25 -21.48
N GLY A 49 -3.28 -1.10 -20.74
CA GLY A 49 -3.75 -2.40 -21.24
C GLY A 49 -4.78 -2.24 -22.38
N THR A 50 -5.72 -1.30 -22.23
CA THR A 50 -6.81 -1.10 -23.19
C THR A 50 -6.32 -0.44 -24.47
N ILE A 51 -5.55 0.66 -24.38
CA ILE A 51 -5.04 1.37 -25.56
C ILE A 51 -4.00 0.53 -26.28
N CYS A 52 -3.04 -0.07 -25.56
CA CYS A 52 -2.04 -0.94 -26.18
C CYS A 52 -2.70 -2.17 -26.82
N GLY A 53 -3.64 -2.82 -26.12
CA GLY A 53 -4.41 -3.94 -26.67
C GLY A 53 -5.23 -3.55 -27.89
N ALA A 54 -5.92 -2.41 -27.85
CA ALA A 54 -6.71 -1.92 -28.99
C ALA A 54 -5.84 -1.59 -30.21
N ILE A 55 -4.63 -1.03 -30.00
CA ILE A 55 -3.66 -0.80 -31.07
C ILE A 55 -3.19 -2.13 -31.66
N GLN A 56 -2.87 -3.13 -30.83
CA GLN A 56 -2.47 -4.46 -31.29
C GLN A 56 -3.56 -5.15 -32.12
N HIS A 57 -4.82 -5.12 -31.67
CA HIS A 57 -5.95 -5.69 -32.42
C HIS A 57 -6.26 -4.94 -33.73
N LYS A 58 -5.91 -3.65 -33.85
CA LYS A 58 -6.02 -2.92 -35.12
C LYS A 58 -4.85 -3.17 -36.07
N LEU A 59 -3.66 -3.49 -35.54
CA LEU A 59 -2.46 -3.74 -36.34
C LEU A 59 -2.32 -5.20 -36.79
N ILE A 60 -3.03 -6.14 -36.16
CA ILE A 60 -3.14 -7.53 -36.60
C ILE A 60 -4.60 -7.77 -37.01
N PRO A 61 -4.94 -7.64 -38.31
CA PRO A 61 -6.21 -8.14 -38.80
C PRO A 61 -6.23 -9.64 -38.53
N THR A 62 -7.28 -10.11 -37.85
CA THR A 62 -7.58 -11.55 -37.80
C THR A 62 -7.74 -12.02 -39.26
N PRO A 63 -7.22 -13.20 -39.65
CA PRO A 63 -7.30 -13.68 -41.03
C PRO A 63 -8.74 -13.74 -41.55
#